data_AF-A0A968A8G0-F1
#
_entry.id   AF-A0A968A8G0-F1
#
_cell.length_a   1.000
_cell.length_b   1.000
_cell.length_c   1.000
_cell.angle_alpha   90.00
_cell.angle_beta   90.00
_cell.angle_gamma   90.00
#
_symmetry.space_group_name_H-M   'P 1'
#
loop_
_entity.id
_entity.type
_entity.pdbx_description
1 polymer ?
#
loop_
_entity_poly.entity_id
_entity_poly.type
_entity_poly.pdbx_seq_one_letter_code
_entity_poly.pdbx_strand_id
1 'polypeptide(L)'
;NSTGYEEIGLLSLSSSDYTHVVELVNEVNTHFADKNLSISLPSLRIESTSVELMDALASNRKGGFTLAPEAATEKMREIINKPVSTEELLSTTREIYSRGWPTIKLYFMIGHPSETMEDLQAIAD
;
A
#
# COMPACT_ATOMS: atom_id res chain seq x y z
N ASN A 1 -11.08 -16.65 -20.29
CA ASN A 1 -9.71 -16.12 -20.39
C ASN A 1 -8.99 -16.67 -21.60
N SER A 2 -8.62 -15.79 -22.53
CA SER A 2 -7.87 -16.13 -23.76
C SER A 2 -6.36 -15.81 -23.65
N THR A 3 -5.94 -15.01 -22.66
CA THR A 3 -4.55 -14.53 -22.48
C THR A 3 -3.80 -15.17 -21.31
N GLY A 4 -4.50 -15.81 -20.37
CA GLY A 4 -3.92 -16.39 -19.16
C GLY A 4 -3.59 -15.39 -18.04
N TYR A 5 -3.85 -14.10 -18.22
CA TYR A 5 -3.67 -13.10 -17.17
C TYR A 5 -4.74 -13.23 -16.09
N GLU A 6 -4.34 -13.00 -14.84
CA GLU A 6 -5.21 -13.07 -13.66
C GLU A 6 -5.30 -11.73 -12.89
N GLU A 7 -4.52 -10.72 -13.30
CA GLU A 7 -4.39 -9.44 -12.59
C GLU A 7 -4.27 -8.25 -13.55
N ILE A 8 -4.84 -7.11 -13.14
CA ILE A 8 -4.66 -5.78 -13.74
C ILE A 8 -3.90 -4.90 -12.74
N GLY A 9 -2.69 -4.47 -13.10
CA GLY A 9 -1.89 -3.55 -12.29
C GLY A 9 -2.04 -2.09 -12.76
N LEU A 10 -2.40 -1.19 -11.84
CA LEU A 10 -2.50 0.25 -12.09
C LEU A 10 -1.22 0.98 -11.61
N LEU A 11 -0.36 1.32 -12.58
CA LEU A 11 0.99 1.82 -12.31
C LEU A 11 1.08 3.34 -12.47
N SER A 12 1.67 4.01 -11.48
CA SER A 12 2.07 5.41 -11.54
C SER A 12 3.10 5.73 -10.44
N LEU A 13 3.58 6.98 -10.38
CA LEU A 13 4.46 7.44 -9.30
C LEU A 13 3.77 7.39 -7.92
N SER A 14 2.46 7.65 -7.89
CA SER A 14 1.64 7.57 -6.69
C SER A 14 0.18 7.35 -7.08
N SER A 15 -0.19 6.08 -7.26
CA SER A 15 -1.49 5.76 -7.86
C SER A 15 -2.66 6.07 -6.93
N SER A 16 -2.43 6.10 -5.63
CA SER A 16 -3.41 6.48 -4.61
C SER A 16 -3.69 7.99 -4.59
N ASP A 17 -2.79 8.82 -5.10
CA ASP A 17 -2.97 10.28 -5.14
C ASP A 17 -3.83 10.74 -6.33
N TYR A 18 -4.19 9.83 -7.22
CA TYR A 18 -5.13 10.15 -8.30
C TYR A 18 -6.53 10.40 -7.71
N THR A 19 -7.06 11.60 -7.94
CA THR A 19 -8.35 12.06 -7.39
C THR A 19 -9.51 11.08 -7.60
N HIS A 20 -9.49 10.35 -8.72
CA HIS A 20 -10.54 9.39 -9.08
C HIS A 20 -10.08 7.94 -8.96
N VAL A 21 -9.10 7.63 -8.09
CA VAL A 21 -8.54 6.26 -7.97
C VAL A 21 -9.61 5.24 -7.60
N VAL A 22 -10.51 5.58 -6.66
CA VAL A 22 -11.61 4.70 -6.26
C VAL A 22 -12.58 4.46 -7.42
N GLU A 23 -13.00 5.53 -8.08
CA GLU A 23 -13.89 5.46 -9.26
C GLU A 23 -13.26 4.61 -10.36
N LEU A 24 -11.98 4.83 -10.67
CA LEU A 24 -11.24 4.06 -11.64
C LEU A 24 -11.20 2.57 -11.28
N VAL A 25 -10.88 2.23 -10.02
CA VAL A 25 -10.85 0.83 -9.56
C VAL A 25 -12.24 0.19 -9.68
N ASN A 26 -13.31 0.91 -9.31
CA ASN A 26 -14.68 0.43 -9.41
C ASN A 26 -15.14 0.22 -10.86
N GLU A 27 -14.80 1.13 -11.76
CA GLU A 27 -15.11 1.01 -13.19
C GLU A 27 -14.35 -0.17 -13.82
N VAL A 28 -13.07 -0.35 -13.48
CA VAL A 28 -12.29 -1.52 -13.94
C VAL A 28 -12.87 -2.82 -13.39
N ASN A 29 -13.23 -2.87 -12.10
CA ASN A 29 -13.89 -4.03 -11.49
C ASN A 29 -15.20 -4.37 -12.21
N THR A 30 -16.03 -3.36 -12.50
CA THR A 30 -17.32 -3.52 -13.18
C THR A 30 -17.12 -4.02 -14.62
N HIS A 31 -16.16 -3.45 -15.34
CA HIS A 31 -15.88 -3.81 -16.73
C HIS A 31 -15.35 -5.24 -16.88
N PHE A 32 -14.64 -5.76 -15.87
CA PHE A 32 -14.03 -7.09 -15.89
C PHE A 32 -14.64 -8.08 -14.90
N ALA A 33 -15.85 -7.82 -14.40
CA ALA A 33 -16.51 -8.64 -13.38
C ALA A 33 -16.70 -10.11 -13.81
N ASP A 34 -16.85 -10.38 -15.12
CA ASP A 34 -17.00 -11.72 -15.69
C ASP A 34 -15.67 -12.49 -15.85
N LYS A 35 -14.52 -11.82 -15.67
CA LYS A 35 -13.19 -12.38 -16.01
C LYS A 35 -12.38 -12.89 -14.83
N ASN A 36 -12.90 -12.78 -13.60
CA ASN A 36 -12.24 -13.22 -12.37
C ASN A 36 -10.80 -12.70 -12.26
N LEU A 37 -10.60 -11.42 -12.59
CA LEU A 37 -9.32 -10.72 -12.49
C LEU A 37 -9.22 -9.99 -11.14
N SER A 38 -8.02 -9.93 -10.57
CA SER A 38 -7.72 -9.03 -9.45
C SER A 38 -7.20 -7.68 -9.94
N ILE A 39 -7.40 -6.63 -9.16
CA ILE A 39 -6.79 -5.31 -9.40
C ILE A 39 -5.69 -5.09 -8.35
N SER A 40 -4.54 -4.58 -8.78
CA SER A 40 -3.43 -4.24 -7.89
C SER A 40 -2.91 -2.81 -8.09
N LEU A 41 -2.44 -2.20 -7.01
CA LEU A 41 -1.80 -0.89 -6.96
C LEU A 41 -0.47 -1.04 -6.20
N PRO A 42 0.65 -1.31 -6.89
CA PRO A 42 1.90 -1.75 -6.22
C PRO A 42 2.68 -0.67 -5.45
N SER A 43 2.14 0.54 -5.26
CA SER A 43 2.81 1.67 -4.60
C SER A 43 1.82 2.57 -3.84
N LEU A 44 1.19 2.04 -2.81
CA LEU A 44 0.25 2.81 -1.98
C LEU A 44 1.00 3.62 -0.91
N ARG A 45 0.74 4.92 -0.87
CA ARG A 45 1.19 5.78 0.24
C ARG A 45 0.22 5.61 1.40
N ILE A 46 0.75 5.48 2.62
CA ILE A 46 -0.08 5.30 3.82
C ILE A 46 -1.09 6.43 3.95
N GLU A 47 -0.64 7.66 3.74
CA GLU A 47 -1.41 8.91 3.85
C GLU A 47 -2.64 8.98 2.91
N SER A 48 -2.52 8.45 1.69
CA SER A 48 -3.59 8.47 0.68
C SER A 48 -4.31 7.13 0.53
N THR A 49 -3.96 6.14 1.35
CA THR A 49 -4.68 4.85 1.37
C THR A 49 -5.95 4.99 2.23
N SER A 50 -7.08 5.22 1.58
CA SER A 50 -8.38 5.26 2.25
C SER A 50 -8.98 3.86 2.45
N VAL A 51 -9.84 3.73 3.46
CA VAL A 51 -10.70 2.55 3.66
C VAL A 51 -11.50 2.22 2.39
N GLU A 52 -12.04 3.25 1.73
CA GLU A 52 -12.82 3.08 0.51
C GLU A 52 -11.99 2.49 -0.63
N LEU A 53 -10.74 2.93 -0.77
CA LEU A 53 -9.80 2.35 -1.75
C LEU A 53 -9.47 0.90 -1.41
N MET A 54 -9.27 0.58 -0.13
CA MET A 54 -9.08 -0.81 0.29
C MET A 54 -10.30 -1.64 -0.08
N ASP A 55 -11.51 -1.19 0.23
CA ASP A 55 -12.74 -1.92 -0.06
C ASP A 55 -12.95 -2.12 -1.58
N ALA A 56 -12.62 -1.12 -2.40
CA ALA A 56 -12.64 -1.22 -3.85
C ALA A 56 -11.61 -2.24 -4.40
N LEU A 57 -10.45 -2.37 -3.75
CA LEU A 57 -9.41 -3.34 -4.11
C LEU A 57 -9.66 -4.74 -3.56
N ALA A 58 -10.59 -4.88 -2.62
CA ALA A 58 -10.92 -6.16 -1.98
C ALA A 58 -11.62 -7.10 -2.98
N SER A 59 -10.82 -7.76 -3.82
CA SER A 59 -11.31 -8.82 -4.70
C SER A 59 -11.42 -10.16 -3.97
N ASN A 60 -11.96 -11.18 -4.66
CA ASN A 60 -12.02 -12.55 -4.17
C ASN A 60 -10.62 -13.16 -3.91
N ARG A 61 -9.54 -12.55 -4.40
CA ARG A 61 -8.16 -12.99 -4.21
C ARG A 61 -7.35 -11.87 -3.55
N LYS A 62 -7.29 -11.89 -2.22
CA LYS A 62 -6.48 -10.95 -1.43
C LYS A 62 -5.04 -11.44 -1.39
N GLY A 63 -4.18 -10.84 -2.21
CA GLY A 63 -2.74 -11.06 -2.21
C GLY A 63 -2.04 -10.39 -1.04
N GLY A 64 -0.80 -9.95 -1.24
CA GLY A 64 -0.10 -9.11 -0.26
C GLY A 64 -0.42 -7.63 -0.45
N PHE A 65 -0.47 -6.89 0.65
CA PHE A 65 -0.58 -5.43 0.64
C PHE A 65 0.79 -4.82 0.88
N THR A 66 1.19 -3.81 0.10
CA THR A 66 2.51 -3.18 0.25
C THR A 66 2.36 -1.78 0.82
N LEU A 67 3.09 -1.48 1.90
CA LEU A 67 3.26 -0.14 2.45
C LEU A 67 4.73 0.26 2.36
N ALA A 68 5.00 1.54 2.14
CA ALA A 68 6.36 2.07 2.12
C ALA A 68 6.53 3.12 3.22
N PRO A 69 6.81 2.74 4.48
CA PRO A 69 7.16 3.71 5.52
C PRO A 69 8.51 4.39 5.26
N GLU A 70 9.39 3.74 4.49
CA GLU A 70 10.74 4.20 4.07
C GLU A 70 11.76 4.38 5.20
N ALA A 71 11.33 4.81 6.38
CA ALA A 71 12.11 4.82 7.61
C ALA A 71 11.30 4.32 8.81
N ALA A 72 11.97 3.74 9.80
CA ALA A 72 11.32 3.13 10.97
C ALA A 72 10.92 4.15 12.04
N THR A 73 11.80 5.11 12.35
CA THR A 73 11.53 6.13 13.38
C THR A 73 10.80 7.32 12.78
N GLU A 74 9.88 7.93 13.55
CA GLU A 74 9.16 9.14 13.13
C GLU A 74 10.13 10.27 12.78
N LYS A 75 11.19 10.46 13.59
CA LYS A 75 12.29 11.40 13.31
C LYS A 75 12.86 11.21 11.90
N MET A 76 13.18 9.98 11.51
CA MET A 76 13.75 9.72 10.19
C MET A 76 12.73 9.91 9.07
N ARG A 77 11.46 9.58 9.33
CA ARG A 77 10.35 9.83 8.41
C ARG A 77 10.13 11.32 8.18
N GLU A 78 10.25 12.15 9.21
CA GLU A 78 10.25 13.61 9.07
C GLU A 78 11.43 14.12 8.24
N ILE A 79 12.64 13.60 8.48
CA ILE A 79 13.87 13.99 7.76
C ILE A 79 13.75 13.75 6.25
N ILE A 80 13.12 12.65 5.83
CA ILE A 80 12.92 12.33 4.41
C ILE A 80 11.64 12.95 3.82
N ASN A 81 10.99 13.85 4.56
CA ASN A 81 9.75 14.53 4.16
C ASN A 81 8.59 13.55 3.88
N LYS A 82 8.43 12.57 4.77
CA LYS A 82 7.35 11.58 4.76
C LYS A 82 6.71 11.44 6.14
N PRO A 83 6.09 12.51 6.67
CA PRO A 83 5.62 12.55 8.05
C PRO A 83 4.40 11.62 8.25
N VAL A 84 4.67 10.37 8.61
CA VAL A 84 3.66 9.41 9.07
C VAL A 84 4.02 8.92 10.47
N SER A 85 3.06 8.97 11.40
CA SER A 85 3.28 8.50 12.76
C SER A 85 3.36 6.97 12.79
N THR A 86 4.06 6.42 13.79
CA THR A 86 4.08 4.96 14.02
C THR A 86 2.67 4.47 14.35
N GLU A 87 1.88 5.28 15.06
CA GLU A 87 0.48 4.95 15.34
C GLU A 87 -0.35 4.82 14.06
N GLU A 88 -0.21 5.75 13.12
CA GLU A 88 -0.92 5.73 11.82
C GLU A 88 -0.49 4.55 10.95
N LEU A 89 0.81 4.22 10.92
CA LEU A 89 1.31 3.03 10.24
C LEU A 89 0.69 1.74 10.83
N LEU A 90 0.65 1.63 12.16
CA LEU A 90 0.09 0.47 12.86
C LEU A 90 -1.44 0.39 12.71
N SER A 91 -2.16 1.52 12.79
CA SER A 91 -3.61 1.54 12.56
C SER A 91 -3.96 1.12 11.15
N THR A 92 -3.22 1.61 10.15
CA THR A 92 -3.38 1.22 8.74
C THR A 92 -3.12 -0.26 8.55
N THR A 93 -2.06 -0.79 9.17
CA THR A 93 -1.72 -2.22 9.15
C THR A 93 -2.85 -3.08 9.74
N ARG A 94 -3.41 -2.69 10.89
CA ARG A 94 -4.57 -3.37 11.49
C ARG A 94 -5.79 -3.35 10.59
N GLU A 95 -6.02 -2.24 9.90
CA GLU A 95 -7.17 -2.05 9.00
C GLU A 95 -7.08 -2.90 7.73
N ILE A 96 -5.86 -3.09 7.22
CA ILE A 96 -5.56 -4.03 6.14
C ILE A 96 -5.82 -5.47 6.59
N TYR A 97 -5.33 -5.86 7.77
CA TYR A 97 -5.55 -7.21 8.29
C TYR A 97 -7.02 -7.49 8.62
N SER A 98 -7.76 -6.52 9.16
CA SER A 98 -9.19 -6.66 9.48
C SER A 98 -10.04 -6.94 8.25
N ARG A 99 -9.58 -6.49 7.07
CA ARG A 99 -10.17 -6.80 5.76
C ARG A 99 -9.70 -8.11 5.15
N GLY A 100 -8.87 -8.89 5.83
CA GLY A 100 -8.49 -10.24 5.39
C GLY A 100 -7.37 -10.29 4.35
N TRP A 101 -6.56 -9.23 4.21
CA TRP A 101 -5.25 -9.39 3.58
C TRP A 101 -4.36 -10.23 4.50
N PRO A 102 -3.78 -11.35 4.02
CA PRO A 102 -3.01 -12.25 4.86
C PRO A 102 -1.58 -11.76 5.11
N THR A 103 -1.07 -10.84 4.28
CA THR A 103 0.34 -10.43 4.30
C THR A 103 0.49 -8.94 4.01
N ILE A 104 1.40 -8.31 4.74
CA ILE A 104 1.85 -6.95 4.49
C ILE A 104 3.35 -6.99 4.16
N LYS A 105 3.75 -6.26 3.13
CA LYS A 105 5.14 -6.01 2.75
C LYS A 105 5.48 -4.57 3.09
N LEU A 106 6.60 -4.36 3.78
CA LEU A 106 7.12 -3.03 4.11
C LEU A 106 8.39 -2.76 3.32
N TYR A 107 8.52 -1.54 2.79
CA TYR A 107 9.77 -1.06 2.20
C TYR A 107 10.45 -0.03 3.11
N PHE A 108 11.74 -0.28 3.34
CA PHE A 108 12.64 0.60 4.08
C PHE A 108 13.85 0.93 3.22
N MET A 109 14.37 2.15 3.36
CA MET A 109 15.63 2.58 2.79
C MET A 109 16.63 2.75 3.93
N ILE A 110 17.86 2.32 3.69
CA ILE A 110 18.97 2.37 4.66
C ILE A 110 20.13 3.14 4.03
N GLY A 111 20.90 3.85 4.85
CA GLY A 111 22.06 4.64 4.43
C GLY A 111 21.80 6.14 4.30
N HIS A 112 20.74 6.69 4.91
CA HIS A 112 20.58 8.13 4.99
C HIS A 112 21.72 8.76 5.83
N PRO A 113 22.33 9.90 5.44
CA PRO A 113 23.49 10.46 6.14
C PRO A 113 23.27 10.78 7.64
N SER A 114 22.02 11.01 8.03
CA SER A 114 21.61 11.29 9.42
C SER A 114 21.09 10.06 10.17
N GLU A 115 21.06 8.89 9.55
CA GLU A 115 20.59 7.64 10.15
C GLU A 115 21.55 7.16 11.24
N THR A 116 21.00 6.71 12.37
CA THR A 116 21.76 6.07 13.45
C THR A 116 21.52 4.56 13.47
N MET A 117 22.35 3.84 14.24
CA MET A 117 22.13 2.40 14.46
C MET A 117 20.79 2.12 15.17
N GLU A 118 20.32 3.04 16.01
CA GLU A 118 19.00 2.94 16.66
C GLU A 118 17.87 3.03 15.63
N ASP A 119 17.99 3.93 14.65
CA ASP A 119 17.01 4.05 13.56
C ASP A 119 16.92 2.76 12.72
N LEU A 120 18.04 2.06 12.52
CA LEU A 120 18.10 0.78 11.83
C LEU A 120 17.49 -0.37 12.64
N GLN A 121 17.77 -0.41 13.95
CA GLN A 121 17.22 -1.44 14.84
C GLN A 121 15.70 -1.35 14.92
N ALA A 122 15.15 -0.14 14.92
CA ALA A 122 13.71 0.12 14.93
C ALA A 122 12.96 -0.46 13.72
N ILE A 123 13.63 -0.91 12.65
CA ILE A 123 12.97 -1.61 11.53
C ILE A 123 12.42 -2.97 11.98
N ALA A 124 13.08 -3.63 12.94
CA ALA A 124 12.73 -4.96 13.42
C ALA A 124 11.81 -4.95 14.65
N ASP A 125 11.70 -3.81 15.35
CA ASP A 125 10.88 -3.61 16.55
C ASP A 125 9.41 -3.33 16.22
#